data_AF-A0A1F6BZW5-F1
#
_entry.id   AF-A0A1F6BZW5-F1
#
_cell.length_a   1.000
_cell.length_b   1.000
_cell.length_c   1.000
_cell.angle_alpha   90.00
_cell.angle_beta   90.00
_cell.angle_gamma   90.00
#
_symmetry.space_group_name_H-M   'P 1'
#
loop_
_entity.id
_entity.type
_entity.pdbx_description
1 polymer ?
#
loop_
_entity_poly.entity_id
_entity_poly.type
_entity_poly.pdbx_seq_one_letter_code
_entity_poly.pdbx_strand_id
1 'polypeptide(L)'
;MKRPKFANNNLYHVYNRGVEKRKIFLDKGDHFRMVHNLFEFNDIALAENIYYKSYELRSHNFKEDNRERKPLVKIHAFCLMPNHFHLLLEQIEDNGVSEFMKKIGIGYAMYFNLKNERSGTLFQGRFKAVHVKDDSHLIHLPYYIHLNPLDMIEPNWRNKEIQNHKKTVEFLNSYRWSSYLDYAGKKNFPLVIETNFLEEIIGKGSEYEKKVFDWLKERGASSLEKSALLE
;
A
#
# COMPACT_ATOMS: atom_id res chain seq x y z
N MET A 1 17.48 -7.82 -7.63
CA MET A 1 16.38 -8.45 -8.40
C MET A 1 16.13 -7.64 -9.66
N LYS A 2 16.06 -8.28 -10.84
CA LYS A 2 15.71 -7.60 -12.09
C LYS A 2 14.21 -7.30 -12.08
N ARG A 3 13.81 -6.05 -12.31
CA ARG A 3 12.38 -5.70 -12.40
C ARG A 3 11.72 -6.49 -13.55
N PRO A 4 10.48 -6.96 -13.39
CA PRO A 4 9.75 -7.58 -14.48
C PRO A 4 9.52 -6.56 -15.60
N LYS A 5 9.25 -7.06 -16.81
CA LYS A 5 8.64 -6.24 -17.85
C LYS A 5 7.18 -5.99 -17.44
N PHE A 6 6.78 -4.72 -17.35
CA PHE A 6 5.40 -4.36 -17.07
C PHE A 6 4.56 -4.48 -18.35
N ALA A 7 3.32 -4.95 -18.19
CA ALA A 7 2.34 -5.04 -19.27
C ALA A 7 0.95 -4.80 -18.68
N ASN A 8 0.03 -4.32 -19.51
CA ASN A 8 -1.33 -3.98 -19.09
C ASN A 8 -2.10 -5.24 -18.66
N ASN A 9 -3.06 -5.04 -17.76
CA ASN A 9 -3.90 -6.06 -17.13
C ASN A 9 -3.14 -7.09 -16.28
N ASN A 10 -1.86 -6.85 -15.97
CA ASN A 10 -1.08 -7.68 -15.07
C ASN A 10 -0.95 -7.05 -13.68
N LEU A 11 -0.89 -7.91 -12.67
CA LEU A 11 -0.76 -7.54 -11.27
C LEU A 11 0.70 -7.57 -10.79
N TYR A 12 1.07 -6.58 -10.00
CA TYR A 12 2.42 -6.42 -9.47
C TYR A 12 2.39 -6.08 -7.99
N HIS A 13 3.13 -6.84 -7.19
CA HIS A 13 3.50 -6.41 -5.84
C HIS A 13 4.64 -5.41 -5.93
N VAL A 14 4.37 -4.16 -5.59
CA VAL A 14 5.31 -3.06 -5.68
C VAL A 14 5.62 -2.52 -4.30
N TYR A 15 6.89 -2.29 -4.00
CA TYR A 15 7.32 -1.83 -2.68
C TYR A 15 8.61 -1.01 -2.75
N ASN A 16 8.77 -0.11 -1.78
CA ASN A 16 10.01 0.65 -1.58
C ASN A 16 10.17 1.00 -0.11
N ARG A 17 11.39 1.38 0.28
CA ARG A 17 11.76 1.67 1.67
C ARG A 17 12.70 2.87 1.76
N GLY A 18 12.77 3.47 2.94
CA GLY A 18 13.73 4.52 3.26
C GLY A 18 15.17 4.03 3.16
N VAL A 19 16.09 4.89 2.70
CA VAL A 19 17.53 4.65 2.80
C VAL A 19 17.91 4.36 4.25
N GLU A 20 18.89 3.47 4.45
CA GLU A 20 19.36 3.10 5.79
C GLU A 20 18.24 2.57 6.71
N LYS A 21 17.18 2.00 6.11
CA LYS A 21 15.97 1.54 6.81
C LYS A 21 15.24 2.65 7.60
N ARG A 22 15.50 3.93 7.29
CA ARG A 22 14.96 5.08 8.02
C ARG A 22 13.44 5.17 7.90
N LYS A 23 12.80 5.76 8.91
CA LYS A 23 11.38 6.11 8.83
C LYS A 23 11.15 7.15 7.73
N ILE A 24 10.16 6.88 6.88
CA ILE A 24 9.69 7.76 5.80
C ILE A 24 8.33 8.36 6.12
N PHE A 25 7.63 7.85 7.14
CA PHE A 25 6.46 8.48 7.75
C PHE A 25 6.74 8.74 9.23
N LEU A 26 6.95 9.99 9.60
CA LEU A 26 7.29 10.42 10.96
C LEU A 26 6.05 10.74 11.78
N ASP A 27 5.00 11.22 11.13
CA ASP A 27 3.73 11.58 11.74
C ASP A 27 2.52 11.19 10.87
N LYS A 28 1.31 11.48 11.37
CA LYS A 28 0.06 11.21 10.63
C LYS A 28 -0.04 12.03 9.33
N GLY A 29 0.53 13.24 9.30
CA GLY A 29 0.53 14.10 8.13
C GLY A 29 1.30 13.50 6.97
N ASP A 30 2.42 12.84 7.26
CA ASP A 30 3.20 12.10 6.26
C ASP A 30 2.40 10.96 5.62
N HIS A 31 1.66 10.20 6.43
CA HIS A 31 0.81 9.12 5.92
C HIS A 31 -0.32 9.68 5.05
N PHE A 32 -1.03 10.72 5.52
CA PHE A 32 -2.07 11.38 4.72
C PHE A 32 -1.51 11.94 3.40
N ARG A 33 -0.31 12.50 3.43
CA ARG A 33 0.37 12.99 2.23
C ARG A 33 0.63 11.85 1.23
N MET A 34 1.07 10.70 1.71
CA MET A 34 1.29 9.55 0.83
C MET A 34 -0.02 9.01 0.25
N VAL A 35 -1.06 8.85 1.07
CA VAL A 35 -2.40 8.44 0.62
C VAL A 35 -2.92 9.40 -0.46
N HIS A 36 -2.80 10.71 -0.22
CA HIS A 36 -3.13 11.72 -1.22
C HIS A 36 -2.34 11.52 -2.51
N ASN A 37 -1.04 11.29 -2.42
CA ASN A 37 -0.20 11.09 -3.60
C ASN A 37 -0.58 9.80 -4.35
N LEU A 38 -0.99 8.73 -3.66
CA LEU A 38 -1.51 7.50 -4.30
C LEU A 38 -2.75 7.79 -5.16
N PHE A 39 -3.59 8.73 -4.76
CA PHE A 39 -4.73 9.19 -5.54
C PHE A 39 -4.31 10.16 -6.66
N GLU A 40 -3.71 11.29 -6.27
CA GLU A 40 -3.47 12.43 -7.16
C GLU A 40 -2.41 12.15 -8.23
N PHE A 41 -1.43 11.29 -7.95
CA PHE A 41 -0.42 10.91 -8.94
C PHE A 41 -0.82 9.72 -9.81
N ASN A 42 -1.94 9.07 -9.49
CA ASN A 42 -2.49 8.00 -10.31
C ASN A 42 -3.35 8.58 -11.43
N ASP A 43 -2.77 9.41 -12.28
CA ASP A 43 -3.42 9.96 -13.46
C ASP A 43 -2.37 10.18 -14.56
N ILE A 44 -2.75 10.06 -15.83
CA ILE A 44 -1.87 10.47 -16.93
C ILE A 44 -1.58 11.97 -16.86
N ALA A 45 -2.58 12.76 -16.45
CA ALA A 45 -2.45 14.20 -16.30
C ALA A 45 -1.40 14.56 -15.23
N LEU A 46 -0.88 15.77 -15.33
CA LEU A 46 -0.02 16.32 -14.29
C LEU A 46 -0.89 16.76 -13.11
N ALA A 47 -0.46 16.39 -11.91
CA ALA A 47 -1.09 16.86 -10.70
C ALA A 47 -0.86 18.38 -10.54
N GLU A 48 -1.95 19.14 -10.42
CA GLU A 48 -1.89 20.58 -10.23
C GLU A 48 -1.41 20.94 -8.82
N ASN A 49 -0.58 21.99 -8.73
CA ASN A 49 0.06 22.56 -7.54
C ASN A 49 -0.31 21.94 -6.18
N ILE A 50 0.38 20.84 -5.85
CA ILE A 50 0.03 19.88 -4.79
C ILE A 50 0.46 20.37 -3.39
N TYR A 51 1.10 21.53 -3.29
CA TYR A 51 1.63 22.05 -2.03
C TYR A 51 0.50 22.46 -1.07
N TYR A 52 -0.58 23.04 -1.59
CA TYR A 52 -1.65 23.65 -0.79
C TYR A 52 -2.85 22.73 -0.50
N LYS A 53 -3.04 21.62 -1.25
CA LYS A 53 -4.21 20.72 -1.08
C LYS A 53 -4.08 19.70 0.07
N SER A 54 -2.90 19.58 0.70
CA SER A 54 -2.65 18.56 1.74
C SER A 54 -3.48 18.74 3.03
N TYR A 55 -4.05 19.92 3.27
CA TYR A 55 -4.84 20.22 4.48
C TYR A 55 -6.27 19.65 4.43
N GLU A 56 -6.89 19.52 3.26
CA GLU A 56 -8.29 19.06 3.14
C GLU A 56 -8.43 17.53 3.42
N LEU A 57 -7.36 16.76 3.22
CA LEU A 57 -7.35 15.29 3.34
C LEU A 57 -7.25 14.77 4.78
N ARG A 58 -7.15 15.68 5.76
CA ARG A 58 -7.16 15.33 7.18
C ARG A 58 -8.55 14.90 7.66
N SER A 59 -9.59 15.13 6.86
CA SER A 59 -10.95 14.71 7.12
C SER A 59 -11.27 13.48 6.27
N HIS A 60 -12.03 12.51 6.83
CA HIS A 60 -12.59 11.37 6.08
C HIS A 60 -13.55 11.81 4.94
N ASN A 61 -13.72 13.11 4.76
CA ASN A 61 -14.50 13.76 3.73
C ASN A 61 -13.56 14.10 2.58
N PHE A 62 -13.11 13.07 1.86
CA PHE A 62 -12.69 13.31 0.48
C PHE A 62 -13.91 13.88 -0.25
N LYS A 63 -13.83 15.13 -0.69
CA LYS A 63 -14.84 15.68 -1.61
C LYS A 63 -14.84 14.82 -2.87
N GLU A 64 -16.01 14.64 -3.48
CA GLU A 64 -16.10 14.00 -4.78
C GLU A 64 -15.15 14.68 -5.76
N ASP A 65 -14.30 13.88 -6.40
CA ASP A 65 -13.44 14.36 -7.47
C ASP A 65 -14.23 14.33 -8.77
N ASN A 66 -14.73 15.49 -9.18
CA ASN A 66 -15.53 15.64 -10.40
C ASN A 66 -14.66 15.73 -11.67
N ARG A 67 -13.33 15.59 -11.57
CA ARG A 67 -12.45 15.57 -12.73
C ARG A 67 -12.62 14.25 -13.48
N GLU A 68 -12.61 14.32 -14.81
CA GLU A 68 -12.41 13.13 -15.63
C GLU A 68 -10.97 12.63 -15.39
N ARG A 69 -10.85 11.46 -14.76
CA ARG A 69 -9.56 10.85 -14.43
C ARG A 69 -9.20 9.73 -15.38
N LYS A 70 -7.92 9.65 -15.72
CA LYS A 70 -7.35 8.58 -16.55
C LYS A 70 -6.24 7.91 -15.76
N PRO A 71 -6.59 6.95 -14.88
CA PRO A 71 -5.63 6.35 -13.97
C PRO A 71 -4.56 5.56 -14.71
N LEU A 72 -3.33 5.60 -14.19
CA LEU A 72 -2.18 4.86 -14.72
C LEU A 72 -2.23 3.38 -14.30
N VAL A 73 -2.76 3.13 -13.09
CA VAL A 73 -2.87 1.82 -12.45
C VAL A 73 -4.20 1.71 -11.69
N LYS A 74 -4.68 0.49 -11.46
CA LYS A 74 -5.60 0.23 -10.33
C LYS A 74 -4.78 -0.16 -9.12
N ILE A 75 -5.16 0.36 -7.95
CA ILE A 75 -4.54 0.00 -6.67
C ILE A 75 -5.51 -0.94 -5.97
N HIS A 76 -5.16 -2.21 -5.82
CA HIS A 76 -6.06 -3.18 -5.17
C HIS A 76 -5.84 -3.25 -3.67
N ALA A 77 -4.59 -3.14 -3.23
CA ALA A 77 -4.25 -3.15 -1.80
C ALA A 77 -3.02 -2.29 -1.54
N PHE A 78 -2.94 -1.70 -0.35
CA PHE A 78 -1.76 -1.00 0.13
C PHE A 78 -1.55 -1.14 1.64
N CYS A 79 -0.31 -0.94 2.06
CA CYS A 79 0.07 -0.75 3.46
C CYS A 79 1.27 0.21 3.55
N LEU A 80 1.18 1.21 4.41
CA LEU A 80 2.21 2.24 4.64
C LEU A 80 2.85 2.04 6.00
N MET A 81 3.99 1.34 6.03
CA MET A 81 4.77 1.08 7.23
C MET A 81 5.72 2.23 7.56
N PRO A 82 6.14 2.44 8.82
CA PRO A 82 6.94 3.60 9.19
C PRO A 82 8.17 3.88 8.30
N ASN A 83 8.85 2.83 7.81
CA ASN A 83 10.05 2.93 6.97
C ASN A 83 9.89 2.39 5.53
N HIS A 84 8.71 1.89 5.14
CA HIS A 84 8.49 1.29 3.82
C HIS A 84 7.00 1.24 3.44
N PHE A 85 6.67 0.84 2.23
CA PHE A 85 5.29 0.61 1.84
C PHE A 85 5.17 -0.57 0.88
N HIS A 86 3.99 -1.17 0.84
CA HIS A 86 3.61 -2.22 -0.11
C HIS A 86 2.34 -1.81 -0.85
N LEU A 87 2.31 -2.09 -2.16
CA LEU A 87 1.19 -1.84 -3.06
C LEU A 87 0.93 -3.10 -3.90
N LEU A 88 -0.32 -3.43 -4.15
CA LEU A 88 -0.74 -4.37 -5.19
C LEU A 88 -1.36 -3.55 -6.34
N LEU A 89 -0.67 -3.50 -7.47
CA LEU A 89 -1.01 -2.64 -8.60
C LEU A 89 -1.37 -3.48 -9.83
N GLU A 90 -2.47 -3.15 -10.51
CA GLU A 90 -2.75 -3.59 -11.88
C GLU A 90 -2.36 -2.46 -12.84
N GLN A 91 -1.52 -2.76 -13.84
CA GLN A 91 -1.22 -1.77 -14.87
C GLN A 91 -2.40 -1.67 -15.85
N ILE A 92 -2.92 -0.46 -16.09
CA ILE A 92 -4.01 -0.24 -17.06
C ILE A 92 -3.61 0.68 -18.21
N GLU A 93 -2.51 1.42 -18.06
CA GLU A 93 -1.91 2.26 -19.10
C GLU A 93 -0.47 1.82 -19.42
N ASP A 94 -0.04 2.03 -20.65
CA ASP A 94 1.32 1.69 -21.08
C ASP A 94 2.36 2.42 -20.22
N ASN A 95 3.30 1.67 -19.65
CA ASN A 95 4.27 2.12 -18.66
C ASN A 95 3.67 2.68 -17.35
N GLY A 96 2.38 2.44 -17.10
CA GLY A 96 1.61 3.00 -15.98
C GLY A 96 2.25 2.78 -14.61
N VAL A 97 2.69 1.55 -14.29
CA VAL A 97 3.35 1.26 -13.01
C VAL A 97 4.64 2.07 -12.85
N SER A 98 5.43 2.21 -13.93
CA SER A 98 6.70 2.93 -13.87
C SER A 98 6.49 4.44 -13.71
N GLU A 99 5.55 5.03 -14.45
CA GLU A 99 5.26 6.46 -14.35
C GLU A 99 4.59 6.80 -13.01
N PHE A 100 3.64 5.97 -12.56
CA PHE A 100 3.00 6.13 -11.25
C PHE A 100 4.03 6.12 -10.12
N MET A 101 4.91 5.11 -10.09
CA MET A 101 5.94 5.00 -9.05
C MET A 101 7.01 6.09 -9.14
N LYS A 102 7.27 6.64 -10.33
CA LYS A 102 8.15 7.80 -10.51
C LYS A 102 7.51 9.06 -9.92
N LYS A 103 6.23 9.33 -10.21
CA LYS A 103 5.49 10.47 -9.63
C LYS A 103 5.45 10.38 -8.11
N ILE A 104 5.13 9.20 -7.55
CA ILE A 104 5.16 8.92 -6.10
C ILE A 104 6.55 9.15 -5.51
N GLY A 105 7.57 8.53 -6.11
CA GLY A 105 8.94 8.58 -5.60
C GLY A 105 9.50 10.00 -5.55
N ILE A 106 9.30 10.79 -6.61
CA ILE A 106 9.76 12.17 -6.69
C ILE A 106 8.94 13.07 -5.78
N GLY A 107 7.61 13.06 -5.94
CA GLY A 107 6.74 14.00 -5.23
C GLY A 107 6.76 13.81 -3.71
N TYR A 108 6.80 12.57 -3.23
CA TYR A 108 6.90 12.31 -1.79
C TYR A 108 8.29 12.63 -1.23
N ALA A 109 9.36 12.30 -1.96
CA ALA A 109 10.72 12.62 -1.50
C ALA A 109 10.96 14.13 -1.42
N MET A 110 10.47 14.90 -2.39
CA MET A 110 10.53 16.37 -2.36
C MET A 110 9.77 16.94 -1.16
N TYR A 111 8.53 16.49 -0.94
CA TYR A 111 7.74 16.88 0.22
C TYR A 111 8.47 16.59 1.54
N PHE A 112 8.96 15.36 1.70
CA PHE A 112 9.61 14.93 2.93
C PHE A 112 10.88 15.74 3.19
N ASN A 113 11.71 15.94 2.16
CA ASN A 113 12.95 16.70 2.27
C ASN A 113 12.66 18.16 2.63
N LEU A 114 11.70 18.82 1.97
CA LEU A 114 11.33 20.20 2.27
C LEU A 114 10.77 20.35 3.70
N LYS A 115 9.86 19.47 4.11
CA LYS A 115 9.26 19.48 5.46
C LYS A 115 10.29 19.30 6.57
N ASN A 116 11.33 18.51 6.32
CA ASN A 116 12.33 18.15 7.34
C ASN A 116 13.69 18.84 7.11
N GLU A 117 13.73 19.92 6.33
CA GLU A 117 14.95 20.69 6.02
C GLU A 117 16.13 19.81 5.58
N ARG A 118 15.82 18.77 4.80
CA ARG A 118 16.76 17.72 4.40
C ARG A 118 17.05 17.81 2.91
N SER A 119 18.20 17.27 2.51
CA SER A 119 18.56 17.06 1.11
C SER A 119 18.93 15.60 0.85
N GLY A 120 19.06 15.23 -0.44
CA GLY A 120 19.47 13.89 -0.86
C GLY A 120 18.34 12.85 -0.99
N THR A 121 18.72 11.61 -1.22
CA THR A 121 17.80 10.49 -1.51
C THR A 121 16.98 10.09 -0.29
N LEU A 122 15.67 9.94 -0.43
CA LEU A 122 14.79 9.40 0.62
C LEU A 122 14.68 7.88 0.56
N PHE A 123 14.45 7.34 -0.63
CA PHE A 123 14.23 5.91 -0.86
C PHE A 123 15.52 5.16 -1.22
N GLN A 124 15.56 3.87 -0.89
CA GLN A 124 16.67 2.97 -1.20
C GLN A 124 16.67 2.59 -2.70
N GLY A 125 16.95 3.58 -3.54
CA GLY A 125 16.97 3.45 -4.99
C GLY A 125 15.56 3.36 -5.60
N ARG A 126 15.49 2.71 -6.76
CA ARG A 126 14.24 2.48 -7.48
C ARG A 126 13.36 1.48 -6.72
N PHE A 127 12.05 1.62 -6.86
CA PHE A 127 11.08 0.67 -6.32
C PHE A 127 11.36 -0.76 -6.83
N LYS A 128 10.97 -1.73 -6.02
CA LYS A 128 10.99 -3.16 -6.36
C LYS A 128 9.61 -3.56 -6.82
N ALA A 129 9.56 -4.55 -7.71
CA ALA A 129 8.31 -5.07 -8.24
C ALA A 129 8.44 -6.58 -8.49
N VAL A 130 7.41 -7.33 -8.11
CA VAL A 130 7.25 -8.76 -8.36
C VAL A 130 5.97 -8.96 -9.15
N HIS A 131 6.07 -9.64 -10.30
CA HIS A 131 4.89 -9.98 -11.11
C HIS A 131 4.12 -11.11 -10.42
N VAL A 132 2.83 -10.89 -10.16
CA VAL A 132 1.91 -11.90 -9.64
C VAL A 132 1.42 -12.74 -10.81
N LYS A 133 2.09 -13.88 -11.04
CA LYS A 133 1.85 -14.72 -12.24
C LYS A 133 0.83 -15.83 -12.02
N ASP A 134 0.61 -16.23 -10.78
CA ASP A 134 -0.19 -17.39 -10.44
C ASP A 134 -1.22 -17.03 -9.36
N ASP A 135 -2.36 -17.69 -9.43
CA ASP A 135 -3.47 -17.48 -8.52
C ASP A 135 -3.07 -17.81 -7.08
N SER A 136 -2.16 -18.77 -6.88
CA SER A 136 -1.70 -19.19 -5.55
C SER A 136 -0.96 -18.08 -4.79
N HIS A 137 -0.20 -17.25 -5.50
CA HIS A 137 0.44 -16.07 -4.96
C HIS A 137 -0.62 -14.98 -4.70
N LEU A 138 -1.53 -14.77 -5.67
CA LEU A 138 -2.55 -13.75 -5.56
C LEU A 138 -3.49 -13.97 -4.37
N ILE A 139 -3.91 -15.20 -4.07
CA ILE A 139 -4.81 -15.48 -2.94
C ILE A 139 -4.19 -15.16 -1.57
N HIS A 140 -2.86 -15.05 -1.47
CA HIS A 140 -2.18 -14.81 -0.19
C HIS A 140 -1.63 -13.39 -0.07
N LEU A 141 -1.32 -12.75 -1.19
CA LEU A 141 -0.68 -11.45 -1.21
C LEU A 141 -1.49 -10.33 -0.52
N PRO A 142 -2.83 -10.21 -0.69
CA PRO A 142 -3.61 -9.21 0.03
C PRO A 142 -3.50 -9.36 1.55
N TYR A 143 -3.55 -10.60 2.07
CA TYR A 143 -3.38 -10.85 3.49
C TYR A 143 -1.99 -10.43 3.96
N TYR A 144 -0.93 -10.79 3.24
CA TYR A 144 0.44 -10.37 3.57
C TYR A 144 0.58 -8.84 3.61
N ILE A 145 0.01 -8.12 2.64
CA ILE A 145 0.04 -6.65 2.60
C ILE A 145 -0.70 -6.06 3.80
N HIS A 146 -1.91 -6.53 4.08
CA HIS A 146 -2.74 -6.00 5.16
C HIS A 146 -2.25 -6.36 6.57
N LEU A 147 -1.52 -7.48 6.70
CA LEU A 147 -0.98 -7.96 7.97
C LEU A 147 0.44 -7.45 8.27
N ASN A 148 1.11 -6.82 7.29
CA ASN A 148 2.42 -6.20 7.45
C ASN A 148 2.56 -5.30 8.71
N PRO A 149 1.55 -4.50 9.10
CA PRO A 149 1.57 -3.71 10.34
C PRO A 149 1.84 -4.50 11.61
N LEU A 150 1.55 -5.81 11.62
CA LEU A 150 1.79 -6.66 12.78
C LEU A 150 3.27 -6.78 13.16
N ASP A 151 4.21 -6.49 12.25
CA ASP A 151 5.64 -6.38 12.58
C ASP A 151 5.91 -5.40 13.73
N MET A 152 4.99 -4.45 13.98
CA MET A 152 5.11 -3.46 15.05
C MET A 152 4.69 -3.98 16.43
N ILE A 153 3.88 -5.05 16.51
CA ILE A 153 3.28 -5.51 17.78
C ILE A 153 3.40 -7.02 18.04
N GLU A 154 3.62 -7.81 17.00
CA GLU A 154 3.66 -9.27 16.98
C GLU A 154 4.77 -9.73 16.01
N PRO A 155 6.06 -9.43 16.25
CA PRO A 155 7.14 -9.59 15.26
C PRO A 155 7.32 -11.01 14.69
N ASN A 156 6.79 -12.03 15.37
CA ASN A 156 6.82 -13.43 14.93
C ASN A 156 5.54 -13.88 14.21
N TRP A 157 4.58 -12.99 13.92
CA TRP A 157 3.30 -13.34 13.26
C TRP A 157 3.50 -14.10 11.94
N ARG A 158 4.61 -13.81 11.25
CA ARG A 158 5.01 -14.43 9.99
C ARG A 158 5.31 -15.93 10.14
N ASN A 159 5.76 -16.34 11.32
CA ASN A 159 6.02 -17.73 11.71
C ASN A 159 4.79 -18.40 12.37
N LYS A 160 3.58 -17.81 12.23
CA LYS A 160 2.33 -18.27 12.87
C LYS A 160 2.34 -18.17 14.40
N GLU A 161 3.22 -17.34 14.95
CA GLU A 161 3.30 -17.10 16.39
C GLU A 161 2.64 -15.76 16.71
N ILE A 162 1.39 -15.82 17.17
CA ILE A 162 0.65 -14.66 17.68
C ILE A 162 0.52 -14.80 19.19
N GLN A 163 1.08 -13.83 19.92
CA GLN A 163 1.04 -13.84 21.38
C GLN A 163 -0.33 -13.44 21.90
N ASN A 164 -0.94 -12.40 21.32
CA ASN A 164 -2.23 -11.90 21.76
C ASN A 164 -3.17 -11.61 20.59
N HIS A 165 -4.06 -12.56 20.33
CA HIS A 165 -5.06 -12.49 19.26
C HIS A 165 -5.97 -11.27 19.40
N LYS A 166 -6.44 -10.95 20.61
CA LYS A 166 -7.33 -9.80 20.85
C LYS A 166 -6.62 -8.49 20.50
N LYS A 167 -5.39 -8.31 20.98
CA LYS A 167 -4.56 -7.14 20.69
C LYS A 167 -4.24 -7.02 19.20
N THR A 168 -4.02 -8.14 18.52
CA THR A 168 -3.79 -8.21 17.07
C THR A 168 -5.00 -7.65 16.31
N VAL A 169 -6.21 -8.12 16.65
CA VAL A 169 -7.47 -7.65 16.06
C VAL A 169 -7.67 -6.16 16.29
N GLU A 170 -7.52 -5.72 17.54
CA GLU A 170 -7.68 -4.32 17.93
C GLU A 170 -6.71 -3.41 17.19
N PHE A 171 -5.45 -3.86 17.05
CA PHE A 171 -4.42 -3.12 16.34
C PHE A 171 -4.73 -2.98 14.85
N LEU A 172 -5.05 -4.07 14.14
CA LEU A 172 -5.44 -4.02 12.72
C LEU A 172 -6.63 -3.09 12.49
N ASN A 173 -7.62 -3.15 13.39
CA ASN A 173 -8.80 -2.28 13.35
C ASN A 173 -8.51 -0.81 13.67
N SER A 174 -7.38 -0.51 14.29
CA SER A 174 -6.92 0.86 14.56
C SER A 174 -5.93 1.38 13.50
N TYR A 175 -5.30 0.49 12.73
CA TYR A 175 -4.24 0.81 11.79
C TYR A 175 -4.79 1.28 10.45
N ARG A 176 -5.13 2.57 10.39
CA ARG A 176 -5.74 3.17 9.20
C ARG A 176 -4.81 3.25 7.99
N TRP A 177 -3.50 3.12 8.14
CA TRP A 177 -2.53 3.33 7.06
C TRP A 177 -2.37 2.12 6.13
N SER A 178 -3.46 1.39 5.91
CA SER A 178 -3.55 0.28 4.98
C SER A 178 -4.98 0.21 4.43
N SER A 179 -5.17 -0.51 3.33
CA SER A 179 -6.49 -0.81 2.79
C SER A 179 -7.25 -1.90 3.56
N TYR A 180 -6.68 -2.48 4.62
CA TYR A 180 -7.34 -3.52 5.43
C TYR A 180 -8.76 -3.11 5.85
N LEU A 181 -8.91 -1.89 6.36
CA LEU A 181 -10.18 -1.38 6.87
C LEU A 181 -11.25 -1.30 5.78
N ASP A 182 -10.86 -0.92 4.56
CA ASP A 182 -11.79 -0.82 3.44
C ASP A 182 -12.37 -2.20 3.08
N TYR A 183 -11.56 -3.27 3.12
CA TYR A 183 -12.03 -4.65 2.97
C TYR A 183 -12.76 -5.18 4.20
N ALA A 184 -12.43 -4.71 5.41
CA ALA A 184 -13.14 -5.04 6.65
C ALA A 184 -14.48 -4.30 6.79
N GLY A 185 -14.97 -3.63 5.73
CA GLY A 185 -16.26 -2.94 5.72
C GLY A 185 -16.28 -1.60 6.45
N LYS A 186 -15.11 -1.03 6.74
CA LYS A 186 -14.95 0.26 7.42
C LYS A 186 -14.41 1.28 6.41
N LYS A 187 -15.18 2.35 6.15
CA LYS A 187 -14.75 3.41 5.24
C LYS A 187 -13.42 4.02 5.72
N ASN A 188 -12.38 3.90 4.91
CA ASN A 188 -11.05 4.43 5.23
C ASN A 188 -10.49 5.28 4.09
N PHE A 189 -10.04 4.65 2.99
CA PHE A 189 -9.50 5.34 1.82
C PHE A 189 -10.09 4.81 0.49
N PRO A 190 -11.44 4.80 0.34
CA PRO A 190 -12.10 4.14 -0.79
C PRO A 190 -11.80 4.79 -2.15
N LEU A 191 -11.39 6.06 -2.21
CA LEU A 191 -11.02 6.72 -3.47
C LEU A 191 -9.67 6.24 -4.02
N VAL A 192 -8.83 5.66 -3.18
CA VAL A 192 -7.47 5.23 -3.56
C VAL A 192 -7.50 3.84 -4.19
N ILE A 193 -8.45 3.00 -3.79
CA ILE A 193 -8.43 1.56 -4.11
C ILE A 193 -9.58 1.14 -5.02
N GLU A 194 -9.31 0.11 -5.83
CA GLU A 194 -10.30 -0.62 -6.61
C GLU A 194 -10.53 -1.99 -5.95
N THR A 195 -11.68 -2.15 -5.27
CA THR A 195 -11.93 -3.32 -4.41
C THR A 195 -12.59 -4.48 -5.14
N ASN A 196 -13.34 -4.22 -6.22
CA ASN A 196 -14.23 -5.21 -6.84
C ASN A 196 -13.53 -6.55 -7.13
N PHE A 197 -12.37 -6.49 -7.78
CA PHE A 197 -11.59 -7.69 -8.12
C PHE A 197 -11.14 -8.50 -6.90
N LEU A 198 -10.65 -7.83 -5.85
CA LEU A 198 -10.19 -8.56 -4.67
C LEU A 198 -11.36 -9.01 -3.79
N GLU A 199 -12.46 -8.26 -3.71
CA GLU A 199 -13.65 -8.67 -2.95
C GLU A 199 -14.18 -10.03 -3.41
N GLU A 200 -14.10 -10.33 -4.72
CA GLU A 200 -14.48 -11.65 -5.26
C GLU A 200 -13.58 -12.79 -4.75
N ILE A 201 -12.32 -12.50 -4.43
CA ILE A 201 -11.32 -13.49 -4.01
C ILE A 201 -11.31 -13.63 -2.48
N ILE A 202 -11.18 -12.50 -1.77
CA ILE A 202 -10.94 -12.47 -0.33
C ILE A 202 -12.19 -12.14 0.48
N GLY A 203 -13.32 -11.83 -0.15
CA GLY A 203 -14.56 -11.43 0.52
C GLY A 203 -14.50 -9.99 1.05
N LYS A 204 -15.52 -9.58 1.81
CA LYS A 204 -15.61 -8.25 2.43
C LYS A 204 -16.32 -8.23 3.77
N GLY A 205 -16.16 -7.13 4.50
CA GLY A 205 -16.76 -6.95 5.82
C GLY A 205 -16.32 -8.05 6.78
N SER A 206 -17.29 -8.63 7.49
CA SER A 206 -17.05 -9.71 8.44
C SER A 206 -16.52 -10.99 7.80
N GLU A 207 -16.84 -11.25 6.53
CA GLU A 207 -16.29 -12.40 5.80
C GLU A 207 -14.77 -12.25 5.61
N TYR A 208 -14.33 -11.05 5.21
CA TYR A 208 -12.92 -10.74 5.05
C TYR A 208 -12.18 -10.82 6.39
N GLU A 209 -12.72 -10.22 7.44
CA GLU A 209 -12.14 -10.29 8.79
C GLU A 209 -11.96 -11.75 9.23
N LYS A 210 -12.96 -12.61 9.03
CA LYS A 210 -12.86 -14.04 9.34
C LYS A 210 -11.73 -14.72 8.54
N LYS A 211 -11.68 -14.50 7.23
CA LYS A 211 -10.64 -15.07 6.36
C LYS A 211 -9.23 -14.62 6.75
N VAL A 212 -9.06 -13.38 7.21
CA VAL A 212 -7.77 -12.89 7.73
C VAL A 212 -7.33 -13.70 8.95
N PHE A 213 -8.23 -13.98 9.89
CA PHE A 213 -7.91 -14.79 11.07
C PHE A 213 -7.61 -16.25 10.73
N ASP A 214 -8.37 -16.83 9.80
CA ASP A 214 -8.12 -18.20 9.35
C ASP A 214 -6.76 -18.29 8.65
N TRP A 215 -6.43 -17.32 7.80
CA TRP A 215 -5.14 -17.24 7.12
C TRP A 215 -3.96 -17.11 8.09
N LEU A 216 -4.10 -16.27 9.13
CA LEU A 216 -3.08 -16.08 10.18
C LEU A 216 -2.79 -17.39 10.94
N LYS A 217 -3.82 -18.19 11.23
CA LYS A 217 -3.67 -19.47 11.93
C LYS A 217 -3.06 -20.55 11.04
N GLU A 218 -3.49 -20.62 9.78
CA GLU A 218 -3.17 -21.75 8.91
C GLU A 218 -1.84 -21.61 8.18
N ARG A 219 -1.50 -20.41 7.70
CA ARG A 219 -0.44 -20.24 6.67
C ARG A 219 0.74 -19.38 7.10
N GLY A 220 0.52 -18.29 7.83
CA GLY A 220 1.60 -17.34 8.13
C GLY A 220 2.26 -16.77 6.86
N ALA A 221 3.23 -15.88 6.99
CA ALA A 221 3.85 -15.20 5.84
C ALA A 221 5.06 -15.93 5.23
N SER A 222 5.55 -17.01 5.85
CA SER A 222 6.82 -17.67 5.51
C SER A 222 6.96 -18.14 4.04
N SER A 223 5.84 -18.46 3.37
CA SER A 223 5.85 -18.85 1.95
C SER A 223 5.95 -17.67 0.98
N LEU A 224 5.36 -16.52 1.33
CA LEU A 224 5.41 -15.29 0.54
C LEU A 224 6.70 -14.50 0.75
N GLU A 225 7.31 -14.64 1.93
CA GLU A 225 8.60 -14.03 2.25
C GLU A 225 9.64 -14.36 1.18
N LYS A 226 9.80 -15.61 0.72
CA LYS A 226 10.79 -15.93 -0.32
C LYS A 226 10.64 -15.14 -1.63
N SER A 227 9.43 -14.65 -1.93
CA SER A 227 9.15 -13.78 -3.07
C SER A 227 9.24 -12.28 -2.75
N ALA A 228 8.96 -11.89 -1.50
CA ALA A 228 8.99 -10.51 -0.99
C ALA A 228 10.32 -10.09 -0.34
N LEU A 229 11.20 -11.06 -0.04
CA LEU A 229 12.43 -10.93 0.75
C LEU A 229 13.42 -9.99 0.08
N LEU A 230 13.34 -8.73 0.47
CA LEU A 230 14.46 -7.84 0.78
C LEU A 230 13.95 -6.79 1.81
N GLU A 231 13.54 -7.26 3.00
CA GLU A 231 13.38 -6.45 4.23
C GLU A 231 14.71 -6.23 4.98
#